data_AF-A0A3D0ZD44-F1
#
_entry.id   AF-A0A3D0ZD44-F1
#
_cell.length_a   1.000
_cell.length_b   1.000
_cell.length_c   1.000
_cell.angle_alpha   90.00
_cell.angle_beta   90.00
_cell.angle_gamma   90.00
#
_symmetry.space_group_name_H-M   'P 1'
#
loop_
_entity.id
_entity.type
_entity.pdbx_description
1 polymer ?
#
loop_
_entity_poly.entity_id
_entity_poly.type
_entity_poly.pdbx_seq_one_letter_code
_entity_poly.pdbx_strand_id
1 'polypeptide(L)' 'MKRYCVKCRTDRFEYIEIIKEIEDGYLIRLTRVNDGYTDTTEQTITRHLFDICLKTGYIYEAQEKNESAA' A
#
# COMPACT_ATOMS: atom_id res chain seq x y z
N MET A 1 1.87 -7.50 -9.92
CA MET A 1 1.24 -7.45 -8.57
C MET A 1 0.74 -6.04 -8.36
N LYS A 2 -0.49 -5.85 -7.83
CA LYS A 2 -1.01 -4.49 -7.61
C LYS A 2 -0.43 -3.89 -6.34
N ARG A 3 0.11 -2.68 -6.44
CA ARG A 3 0.71 -1.93 -5.34
C ARG A 3 -0.06 -0.63 -5.14
N TYR A 4 -0.32 -0.30 -3.89
CA TYR A 4 -1.03 0.91 -3.50
C TYR A 4 -0.13 1.75 -2.62
N CYS A 5 0.02 3.03 -2.93
CA CYS A 5 0.68 3.97 -2.05
C CYS A 5 -0.30 4.41 -0.97
N VAL A 6 0.18 4.55 0.27
CA VAL A 6 -0.57 5.19 1.34
C VAL A 6 -0.29 6.69 1.28
N LYS A 7 -1.30 7.51 1.59
CA LYS A 7 -1.14 8.95 1.71
C LYS A 7 -0.30 9.27 2.94
N CYS A 8 0.94 9.69 2.71
CA CYS A 8 1.92 9.99 3.75
C CYS A 8 2.30 11.48 3.80
N ARG A 9 2.96 11.88 4.90
CA ARG A 9 3.72 13.14 4.96
C ARG A 9 5.02 13.00 4.15
N THR A 10 5.61 14.14 3.79
CA THR A 10 6.73 14.27 2.83
C THR A 10 7.99 13.46 3.18
N ASP A 11 8.13 12.99 4.42
CA ASP A 11 9.27 12.28 4.98
C ASP A 11 9.05 10.78 5.16
N ARG A 12 7.87 10.25 4.83
CA ARG A 12 7.54 8.83 4.99
C ARG A 12 6.95 8.28 3.71
N PHE A 13 7.40 7.09 3.32
CA PHE A 13 6.80 6.37 2.21
C PHE A 13 6.25 5.05 2.73
N GLU A 14 4.95 4.86 2.56
CA GLU A 14 4.30 3.59 2.90
C GLU A 14 3.56 3.06 1.69
N TYR A 15 3.64 1.76 1.47
CA TYR A 15 2.94 1.10 0.39
C TYR A 15 2.42 -0.27 0.81
N ILE A 16 1.33 -0.65 0.14
CA ILE A 16 0.58 -1.86 0.39
C ILE A 16 0.62 -2.72 -0.86
N GLU A 17 0.93 -4.00 -0.68
CA GLU A 17 0.84 -5.01 -1.73
C GLU A 17 -0.23 -6.04 -1.34
N ILE A 18 -1.13 -6.37 -2.25
CA ILE A 18 -2.10 -7.44 -2.04
C ILE A 18 -1.39 -8.77 -2.30
N ILE A 19 -1.23 -9.59 -1.26
CA ILE A 19 -0.64 -10.93 -1.37
C ILE A 19 -1.69 -11.90 -1.91
N LYS A 20 -2.89 -11.90 -1.32
CA LYS A 20 -4.03 -12.72 -1.76
C LYS A 20 -5.34 -12.14 -1.27
N GLU A 21 -6.40 -12.48 -1.99
CA GLU A 21 -7.77 -12.32 -1.51
C GLU A 21 -8.11 -13.42 -0.49
N ILE A 22 -8.88 -13.05 0.51
CA ILE A 22 -9.49 -13.94 1.50
C ILE A 22 -10.99 -13.64 1.57
N GLU A 23 -11.75 -14.48 2.28
CA GLU A 23 -13.22 -14.42 2.28
C GLU A 23 -13.79 -13.03 2.61
N ASP A 24 -13.22 -12.33 3.61
CA ASP A 24 -13.69 -11.01 4.06
C ASP A 24 -12.75 -9.84 3.68
N GLY A 25 -11.82 -10.05 2.74
CA GLY A 25 -10.89 -8.99 2.34
C GLY A 25 -9.59 -9.47 1.75
N TYR A 26 -8.47 -8.94 2.27
CA TYR A 26 -7.15 -9.15 1.70
C TYR A 26 -6.12 -9.46 2.78
N LEU A 27 -5.23 -10.39 2.48
CA LEU A 27 -3.93 -10.44 3.15
C LEU A 27 -3.02 -9.47 2.40
N ILE A 28 -2.52 -8.46 3.11
CA ILE A 28 -1.66 -7.43 2.56
C ILE A 28 -0.28 -7.45 3.20
N ARG A 29 0.70 -6.98 2.45
CA ARG A 29 2.02 -6.59 2.95
C ARG A 29 2.07 -5.08 3.04
N LEU A 30 2.31 -4.56 4.24
CA LEU A 30 2.58 -3.14 4.48
C LEU A 30 4.08 -2.95 4.63
N THR A 31 4.65 -2.13 3.75
CA THR A 31 6.05 -1.71 3.87
C THR A 31 6.11 -0.23 4.22
N ARG A 32 6.84 0.07 5.28
CA ARG A 32 7.12 1.44 5.73
C ARG A 32 8.59 1.75 5.51
N VAL A 33 8.86 2.79 4.74
CA VAL A 33 10.19 3.31 4.47
C VAL A 33 10.34 4.60 5.26
N ASN A 34 11.25 4.58 6.22
CA ASN A 34 11.73 5.73 6.96
C ASN A 34 13.24 5.87 6.74
N ASP A 35 13.78 7.06 6.95
CA ASP A 35 15.20 7.39 6.74
C ASP A 35 16.17 6.29 7.22
N GLY A 36 16.69 5.49 6.29
CA GLY A 36 17.63 4.40 6.53
C GLY A 36 17.06 3.03 6.97
N TYR A 37 15.75 2.89 7.21
CA TYR A 37 15.15 1.62 7.63
C TYR A 37 13.83 1.30 6.92
N THR A 38 13.69 0.04 6.51
CA THR A 38 12.46 -0.50 5.92
C THR A 38 11.88 -1.55 6.86
N ASP A 39 10.65 -1.30 7.30
CA ASP A 39 9.86 -2.27 8.07
C ASP A 39 8.80 -2.90 7.16
N THR A 40 8.65 -4.22 7.24
CA THR A 40 7.65 -4.94 6.44
C THR A 40 6.84 -5.87 7.33
N THR A 41 5.53 -5.72 7.29
CA THR A 41 4.58 -6.50 8.08
C THR A 41 3.47 -7.05 7.19
N GLU A 42 2.99 -8.24 7.50
CA GLU A 42 1.81 -8.83 6.86
C GLU A 42 0.61 -8.72 7.79
N GLN A 43 -0.52 -8.27 7.25
CA GLN A 43 -1.74 -8.05 8.02
C GLN A 43 -2.97 -8.28 7.14
N THR A 44 -4.10 -8.62 7.77
CA THR A 44 -5.37 -8.70 7.08
C THR A 44 -6.07 -7.35 7.11
N ILE A 45 -6.77 -7.01 6.02
CA ILE A 45 -7.62 -5.83 5.92
C ILE A 45 -8.96 -6.27 5.36
N THR A 46 -10.05 -5.76 5.93
CA THR A 46 -11.39 -6.08 5.42
C THR A 46 -11.60 -5.41 4.06
N ARG A 47 -12.42 -6.03 3.20
CA ARG A 47 -12.75 -5.45 1.89
C ARG A 47 -13.36 -4.06 2.04
N HIS A 48 -14.27 -3.90 3.01
CA HIS A 48 -14.91 -2.63 3.30
C HIS A 48 -13.93 -1.51 3.65
N LEU A 49 -12.94 -1.78 4.53
CA LEU A 49 -11.94 -0.77 4.90
C LEU A 49 -11.03 -0.44 3.72
N PHE A 50 -10.62 -1.45 2.95
CA PHE A 50 -9.82 -1.27 1.74
C PHE A 50 -10.53 -0.34 0.73
N ASP A 51 -11.81 -0.61 0.46
CA ASP A 51 -12.62 0.17 -0.48
C ASP A 51 -12.81 1.62 -0.02
N ILE A 52 -13.04 1.85 1.28
CA ILE A 52 -13.13 3.21 1.84
C ILE A 52 -11.79 3.94 1.68
N CYS A 53 -10.67 3.29 2.02
CA CYS A 53 -9.35 3.89 1.89
C CYS A 53 -9.04 4.26 0.43
N LEU A 54 -9.43 3.42 -0.53
CA LEU A 54 -9.27 3.70 -1.96
C LEU A 54 -10.16 4.86 -2.40
N LYS A 55 -11.45 4.84 -2.02
CA LYS A 55 -12.44 5.86 -2.39
C LYS A 55 -12.11 7.25 -1.83
N THR A 56 -11.52 7.30 -0.64
CA THR A 56 -11.12 8.56 0.02
C THR A 56 -9.74 9.06 -0.43
N GLY A 57 -9.01 8.27 -1.22
CA GLY A 57 -7.63 8.58 -1.61
C GLY A 57 -6.63 8.46 -0.45
N TYR A 58 -6.99 7.74 0.61
CA TYR A 58 -6.05 7.36 1.67
C TYR A 58 -5.04 6.34 1.16
N ILE A 59 -5.49 5.43 0.29
CA ILE A 59 -4.62 4.64 -0.57
C ILE A 59 -4.94 4.93 -2.03
N TYR A 60 -3.95 4.81 -2.91
CA TYR A 60 -4.12 4.98 -4.34
C TYR A 60 -3.20 4.02 -5.08
N GLU A 61 -3.66 3.51 -6.22
CA GLU A 61 -2.87 2.61 -7.04
C GLU A 61 -1.58 3.33 -7.47
N ALA A 62 -0.43 2.74 -7.16
CA ALA A 62 0.83 3.24 -7.64
C ALA A 62 0.78 3.14 -9.16
N GLN A 63 0.71 4.27 -9.85
CA GLN A 63 0.95 4.26 -11.29
C GLN A 63 2.35 3.67 -11.48
N GLU A 64 2.50 2.67 -12.34
CA GLU A 64 3.81 2.27 -12.84
C GLU A 64 4.42 3.48 -13.56
N LYS A 65 5.02 4.40 -12.80
CA LYS A 65 6.03 5.29 -13.33
C LYS A 65 7.19 4.37 -13.60
N ASN A 66 7.33 4.00 -14.87
CA ASN A 66 8.56 3.54 -15.48
C ASN A 66 9.73 4.32 -14.85
N GLU A 67 10.45 3.72 -13.90
CA GLU A 67 11.71 4.25 -13.36
C GLU A 67 12.81 4.05 -14.42
N SER A 68 12.64 4.73 -15.55
CA SER A 68 13.58 4.79 -16.66
C SER A 68 13.46 6.17 -17.32
N ALA A 69 13.63 7.23 -16.54
CA ALA A 69 13.93 8.57 -17.03
C ALA A 69 14.32 9.50 -15.87
N ALA A 70 15.57 9.41 -15.42
CA ALA A 70 16.37 10.55 -14.95
C ALA A 70 17.84 10.13 -14.91
#